data_AF-A0A4Y3L1C2-F1
#
_entry.id   AF-A0A4Y3L1C2-F1
#
_cell.length_a   1.000
_cell.length_b   1.000
_cell.length_c   1.000
_cell.angle_alpha   90.00
_cell.angle_beta   90.00
_cell.angle_gamma   90.00
#
_symmetry.space_group_name_H-M   'P 1'
#
loop_
_entity.id
_entity.type
_entity.pdbx_description
1 polymer ?
#
loop_
_entity_poly.entity_id
_entity_poly.type
_entity_poly.pdbx_seq_one_letter_code
_entity_poly.pdbx_strand_id
1 'polypeptide(L)'
;MAVIVVTRLNGPQFGVNPDLLLRIDSAPDTILTLIDGTKYIVEESMAEVIDSIREHRAQLLARAQDLHTGPAADATHAPLHEVGSRTATPAPRTGAHDAPLAQPVPIRPRGNR
;
A
#
# COMPACT_ATOMS: atom_id res chain seq x y z
N MET A 1 -5.15 -12.81 4.45
CA MET A 1 -5.95 -11.59 4.30
C MET A 1 -6.30 -11.10 5.68
N ALA A 2 -6.05 -9.82 5.93
CA ALA A 2 -6.20 -9.22 7.24
C ALA A 2 -7.63 -8.62 7.32
N VAL A 3 -8.39 -8.96 8.36
CA VAL A 3 -9.82 -8.60 8.50
C VAL A 3 -10.09 -8.10 9.92
N ILE A 4 -11.03 -7.17 10.04
CA ILE A 4 -11.65 -6.79 11.32
C ILE A 4 -13.06 -7.38 11.37
N VAL A 5 -13.52 -7.77 12.55
CA VAL A 5 -14.88 -8.29 12.73
C VAL A 5 -15.75 -7.17 13.27
N VAL A 6 -16.92 -6.99 12.66
CA VAL A 6 -17.92 -6.01 13.05
C VAL A 6 -19.30 -6.66 13.05
N THR A 7 -20.24 -6.06 13.76
CA THR A 7 -21.59 -6.59 13.94
C THR A 7 -22.56 -5.78 13.11
N ARG A 8 -23.30 -6.43 12.21
CA ARG A 8 -24.33 -5.73 11.44
C ARG A 8 -25.44 -5.30 12.39
N LEU A 9 -25.97 -4.08 12.23
CA LEU A 9 -27.06 -3.58 13.08
C LEU A 9 -28.26 -4.54 13.05
N ASN A 10 -28.56 -5.19 14.19
CA ASN A 10 -29.57 -6.24 14.33
C ASN A 10 -29.31 -7.51 13.50
N GLY A 11 -28.05 -7.89 13.32
CA GLY A 11 -27.67 -9.01 12.45
C GLY A 11 -26.45 -9.79 12.95
N PRO A 12 -26.01 -10.79 12.17
CA PRO A 12 -24.82 -11.55 12.51
C PRO A 12 -23.55 -10.72 12.36
N GLN A 13 -22.50 -11.14 13.05
CA GLN A 13 -21.14 -10.63 12.85
C GLN A 13 -20.60 -11.02 11.48
N PHE A 14 -19.77 -10.15 10.91
CA PHE A 14 -19.07 -10.40 9.66
C PHE A 14 -17.67 -9.78 9.68
N GLY A 15 -16.77 -10.38 8.90
CA GLY A 15 -15.44 -9.83 8.67
C GLY A 15 -15.46 -8.82 7.53
N VAL A 16 -14.85 -7.66 7.73
CA VAL A 16 -14.60 -6.67 6.69
C VAL A 16 -13.10 -6.41 6.59
N ASN A 17 -12.60 -6.25 5.37
CA ASN A 17 -11.23 -5.81 5.16
C ASN A 17 -11.16 -4.29 5.44
N PRO A 18 -10.38 -3.85 6.44
CA PRO A 18 -10.28 -2.43 6.77
C PRO A 18 -9.67 -1.59 5.64
N ASP A 19 -8.89 -2.18 4.74
CA ASP A 19 -8.27 -1.48 3.61
C ASP A 19 -9.25 -1.22 2.46
N LEU A 20 -10.42 -1.88 2.46
CA LEU A 20 -11.49 -1.62 1.50
C LEU A 20 -12.51 -0.60 2.00
N LEU A 21 -12.37 -0.13 3.24
CA LEU A 21 -13.23 0.92 3.77
C LEU A 21 -12.87 2.25 3.12
N LEU A 22 -13.86 2.82 2.45
CA LEU A 22 -13.76 4.13 1.83
C LEU A 22 -14.12 5.24 2.82
N ARG A 23 -15.20 5.05 3.60
CA ARG A 23 -15.72 6.05 4.52
C ARG A 23 -16.45 5.39 5.69
N ILE A 24 -16.37 6.01 6.85
CA ILE A 24 -17.17 5.70 8.03
C ILE A 24 -17.99 6.96 8.34
N ASP A 25 -19.29 6.80 8.55
CA ASP A 25 -20.22 7.88 8.89
C ASP A 25 -20.98 7.54 10.17
N SER A 26 -21.36 8.56 10.95
CA SER A 26 -22.23 8.40 12.11
C SER A 26 -23.56 9.10 11.86
N ALA A 27 -24.65 8.33 11.71
CA ALA A 27 -26.00 8.84 11.55
C ALA A 27 -27.07 7.80 11.87
N PRO A 28 -27.88 8.01 12.92
CA PRO A 28 -27.50 7.85 14.35
C PRO A 28 -26.64 6.60 14.65
N ASP A 29 -26.68 5.61 13.77
CA ASP A 29 -25.85 4.40 13.79
C ASP A 29 -24.62 4.58 12.89
N THR A 30 -23.64 3.67 12.98
CA THR A 30 -22.42 3.76 12.17
C THR A 30 -22.61 3.12 10.80
N ILE A 31 -22.23 3.83 9.74
CA ILE A 31 -22.32 3.35 8.36
C ILE A 31 -20.91 3.20 7.79
N LEU A 32 -20.56 1.98 7.40
CA LEU A 32 -19.33 1.64 6.69
C LEU A 32 -19.62 1.64 5.18
N THR A 33 -18.91 2.47 4.43
CA THR A 33 -18.96 2.49 2.96
C THR A 33 -17.66 1.91 2.42
N LEU A 34 -17.76 0.91 1.55
CA LEU A 34 -16.62 0.29 0.88
C LEU A 34 -16.30 1.00 -0.44
N ILE A 35 -15.13 0.72 -1.01
CA ILE A 35 -14.68 1.30 -2.29
C ILE A 35 -15.57 0.95 -3.49
N ASP A 36 -16.32 -0.15 -3.41
CA ASP A 36 -17.28 -0.59 -4.43
C ASP A 36 -18.65 0.12 -4.30
N GLY A 37 -18.81 0.97 -3.29
CA GLY A 37 -20.06 1.65 -2.95
C GLY A 37 -20.99 0.85 -2.05
N THR A 38 -20.63 -0.39 -1.68
CA THR A 38 -21.41 -1.21 -0.74
C THR A 38 -21.45 -0.53 0.63
N LYS A 39 -22.62 -0.52 1.26
CA LYS A 39 -22.84 0.08 2.59
C LYS A 39 -23.28 -0.95 3.60
N TYR A 40 -22.66 -0.91 4.77
CA TYR A 40 -23.06 -1.69 5.95
C TYR A 40 -23.40 -0.76 7.09
N ILE A 41 -24.48 -1.07 7.80
CA ILE A 41 -24.81 -0.40 9.06
C ILE A 41 -24.39 -1.37 10.17
N VAL A 42 -23.60 -0.87 11.12
CA VAL A 42 -22.99 -1.68 12.18
C VAL A 42 -23.37 -1.17 13.56
N GLU A 43 -23.25 -2.03 14.56
CA GLU A 43 -23.55 -1.71 15.96
C GLU A 43 -22.41 -0.93 16.63
N GLU A 44 -21.17 -1.17 16.17
CA GLU A 44 -19.99 -0.46 16.68
C GLU A 44 -20.04 1.02 16.32
N SER A 45 -19.64 1.86 17.27
CA SER A 45 -19.45 3.29 17.04
C SER A 45 -18.29 3.55 16.07
N MET A 46 -18.31 4.72 15.43
CA MET A 46 -17.19 5.21 14.60
C MET A 46 -15.84 5.05 15.31
N ALA A 47 -15.76 5.41 16.59
CA ALA A 47 -14.53 5.34 17.37
C ALA A 47 -14.04 3.89 17.52
N GLU A 48 -14.93 2.96 17.87
CA GLU A 48 -14.60 1.54 18.02
C GLU A 48 -14.12 0.91 16.71
N VAL A 49 -14.73 1.28 15.59
CA VAL A 49 -14.28 0.82 14.27
C VAL A 49 -12.88 1.36 13.96
N ILE A 50 -12.61 2.65 14.21
CA ILE A 50 -11.29 3.26 14.00
C ILE A 50 -10.24 2.58 14.88
N ASP A 51 -10.55 2.33 16.15
CA ASP A 51 -9.63 1.68 17.08
C ASP A 51 -9.36 0.23 16.65
N SER A 52 -10.38 -0.49 16.19
CA SER A 52 -10.24 -1.83 15.63
C SER A 52 -9.32 -1.85 14.41
N ILE A 53 -9.44 -0.86 13.51
CA ILE A 53 -8.53 -0.70 12.36
C ILE A 53 -7.10 -0.43 12.82
N ARG A 54 -6.92 0.45 13.81
CA ARG A 54 -5.60 0.83 14.33
C ARG A 54 -4.90 -0.35 14.99
N GLU A 55 -5.61 -1.06 15.87
CA GLU A 55 -5.12 -2.24 16.57
C GLU A 55 -4.74 -3.33 15.56
N HIS A 56 -5.60 -3.57 14.57
CA HIS A 56 -5.32 -4.52 13.51
C HIS A 56 -4.03 -4.20 12.73
N ARG A 57 -3.82 -2.93 12.36
CA ARG A 57 -2.59 -2.49 11.68
C ARG A 57 -1.36 -2.62 12.58
N ALA A 58 -1.49 -2.30 13.87
CA ALA A 58 -0.41 -2.45 14.83
C ALA A 58 0.00 -3.93 14.98
N GLN A 59 -0.98 -4.83 15.10
CA GLN A 59 -0.73 -6.27 15.16
C GLN A 59 -0.05 -6.79 13.89
N LEU A 60 -0.49 -6.34 12.71
CA LEU A 60 0.13 -6.74 11.45
C LEU A 60 1.60 -6.33 11.38
N LEU A 61 1.93 -5.10 11.82
CA LEU A 61 3.30 -4.60 11.88
C LEU A 61 4.16 -5.35 12.90
N ALA A 62 3.63 -5.57 14.12
CA ALA A 62 4.33 -6.34 15.15
C ALA A 62 4.67 -7.76 14.67
N ARG A 63 3.69 -8.45 14.07
CA ARG A 63 3.91 -9.79 13.48
C ARG A 63 4.95 -9.78 12.37
N ALA A 64 4.98 -8.75 11.54
CA ALA A 64 5.98 -8.62 10.49
C ALA A 64 7.40 -8.42 11.06
N GLN A 65 7.53 -7.68 12.16
CA GLN A 65 8.81 -7.48 12.87
C GLN A 65 9.29 -8.77 13.56
N ASP A 66 8.39 -9.52 14.19
CA ASP A 66 8.71 -10.80 14.82
C ASP A 66 9.25 -11.81 13.80
N LEU A 67 8.69 -11.84 12.58
CA LEU A 67 9.19 -12.69 11.50
C LEU A 67 10.60 -12.28 11.01
N HIS A 68 10.95 -10.99 11.10
CA HIS A 68 12.31 -10.50 10.82
C HIS A 68 13.28 -10.70 11.98
N THR A 69 12.76 -10.81 13.21
CA THR A 69 13.53 -10.91 14.47
C THR A 69 13.51 -12.34 15.03
N GLY A 70 13.02 -13.32 14.26
CA GLY A 70 13.39 -14.73 14.45
C GLY A 70 14.92 -14.87 14.35
N PRO A 71 15.55 -15.87 15.00
CA PRO A 71 16.99 -15.89 15.15
C PRO A 71 17.67 -15.88 13.78
N ALA A 72 18.22 -14.72 13.42
CA ALA A 72 19.28 -14.58 12.44
C ALA A 72 20.60 -15.07 13.09
N ALA A 73 20.60 -16.32 13.53
CA ALA A 73 21.83 -17.08 13.72
C ALA A 73 21.93 -18.00 12.50
N ASP A 74 22.93 -17.74 11.65
CA ASP A 74 23.32 -18.53 10.46
C ASP A 74 22.67 -18.24 9.10
N ALA A 75 22.49 -16.97 8.75
CA ALA A 75 22.58 -16.58 7.34
C ALA A 75 23.68 -15.55 7.14
N THR A 76 24.86 -16.06 6.80
CA THR A 76 26.00 -15.40 6.18
C THR A 76 25.57 -14.46 5.05
N HIS A 77 25.23 -13.22 5.38
CA HIS A 77 25.36 -12.12 4.44
C HIS A 77 26.81 -11.63 4.52
N ALA A 78 27.63 -12.19 3.64
CA ALA A 78 28.93 -11.62 3.30
C ALA A 78 28.77 -10.12 3.03
N PRO A 79 29.69 -9.26 3.51
CA PRO A 79 29.58 -7.84 3.30
C PRO A 79 29.54 -7.57 1.79
N LEU A 80 28.52 -6.85 1.34
CA LEU A 80 28.47 -6.30 0.00
C LEU A 80 29.74 -5.47 -0.17
N HIS A 81 30.58 -5.90 -1.11
CA HIS A 81 31.86 -5.32 -1.45
C HIS A 81 31.76 -3.80 -1.50
N GLU A 82 32.58 -3.15 -0.67
CA GLU A 82 32.80 -1.71 -0.63
C GLU A 82 32.97 -1.18 -2.06
N VAL A 83 32.00 -0.40 -2.54
CA VAL A 83 32.11 0.26 -3.85
C VAL A 83 33.19 1.33 -3.71
N GLY A 84 34.43 0.90 -3.97
CA GLY A 84 35.62 1.71 -3.92
C GLY A 84 35.42 3.01 -4.68
N SER A 85 35.59 4.10 -3.95
CA SER A 85 35.67 5.46 -4.45
C SER A 85 36.83 5.54 -5.44
N ARG A 86 36.53 5.44 -6.74
CA ARG A 86 37.48 5.87 -7.78
C ARG A 86 37.12 7.28 -8.21
N THR A 87 37.93 8.19 -7.70
CA THR A 87 38.11 9.58 -8.09
C THR A 87 37.87 9.76 -9.59
N ALA A 88 36.89 10.59 -9.91
CA ALA A 88 36.71 11.12 -11.24
C ALA A 88 37.90 12.03 -11.59
N THR A 89 38.72 11.63 -12.55
CA THR A 89 39.54 12.57 -13.33
C THR A 89 38.79 12.82 -14.64
N PRO A 90 38.20 14.01 -14.86
CA PRO A 90 37.57 14.31 -16.14
C PRO A 90 38.66 14.54 -17.21
N ALA A 91 38.76 13.61 -18.16
CA ALA A 91 39.47 13.81 -19.42
C ALA A 91 38.69 14.79 -20.33
N PRO A 92 39.37 15.56 -21.21
CA PRO A 92 38.73 16.59 -22.02
C PRO A 92 37.81 15.97 -23.08
N ARG A 93 36.57 16.47 -23.17
CA ARG A 93 35.62 16.05 -24.21
C ARG A 93 35.93 16.77 -25.53
N THR A 94 36.28 16.01 -26.55
CA THR A 94 36.35 16.46 -27.94
C THR A 94 35.34 15.66 -28.76
N GLY A 95 34.43 16.37 -29.46
CA GLY A 95 33.79 15.88 -30.68
C GLY A 95 32.35 15.36 -30.56
N ALA A 96 31.42 16.23 -30.95
CA ALA A 96 30.22 15.98 -31.77
C ALA A 96 29.56 14.59 -31.81
N HIS A 97 28.30 14.50 -31.37
CA HIS A 97 27.22 13.86 -32.14
C HIS A 97 25.85 14.36 -31.65
N ASP A 98 25.35 15.36 -32.36
CA ASP A 98 23.96 15.82 -32.31
C ASP A 98 23.11 14.76 -33.04
N ALA A 99 22.59 13.79 -32.30
CA ALA A 99 21.69 12.77 -32.85
C ALA A 99 20.24 13.28 -32.75
N PRO A 100 19.47 13.34 -33.84
CA PRO A 100 18.14 13.93 -33.81
C PRO A 100 17.21 13.10 -32.93
N LEU A 101 16.49 13.79 -32.04
CA LEU A 101 15.41 13.24 -31.22
C LEU A 101 14.44 12.44 -32.10
N ALA A 102 14.10 11.23 -31.65
CA ALA A 102 13.16 10.35 -32.34
C ALA A 102 11.86 11.08 -32.68
N GLN A 103 11.47 11.00 -33.96
CA GLN A 103 10.25 11.62 -34.48
C GLN A 103 8.99 11.07 -33.76
N PRO A 104 8.10 11.95 -33.27
CA PRO A 104 6.93 11.53 -32.50
C PRO A 104 5.93 10.73 -33.35
N VAL A 105 5.45 9.62 -32.79
CA VAL A 105 4.49 8.71 -33.43
C VAL A 105 3.09 9.37 -33.48
N PRO A 106 2.45 9.47 -34.67
CA PRO A 106 1.13 10.07 -34.78
C PRO A 106 0.04 9.14 -34.20
N ILE A 107 -0.70 9.66 -33.22
CA ILE A 107 -1.89 8.99 -32.66
C ILE A 107 -3.07 9.11 -33.63
N ARG A 108 -3.59 7.97 -34.11
CA ARG A 108 -4.81 7.93 -34.94
C ARG A 108 -6.06 8.00 -34.05
N PRO A 109 -7.06 8.82 -34.39
CA PRO A 109 -8.33 8.83 -33.66
C PRO A 109 -9.10 7.52 -33.92
N ARG A 110 -9.63 6.89 -32.85
CA ARG A 110 -10.59 5.79 -32.98
C ARG A 110 -11.87 6.33 -33.61
N GLY A 111 -12.19 5.84 -34.82
CA GLY A 111 -13.44 6.16 -35.50
C GLY A 111 -14.64 5.67 -34.70
N ASN A 112 -15.58 6.57 -34.44
CA ASN A 112 -16.85 6.30 -33.81
C ASN A 112 -17.84 5.87 -34.90
N ARG A 113 -18.40 4.67 -34.79
CA ARG A 113 -19.58 4.26 -35.56
C ARG A 113 -20.56 3.58 -34.61
#